data_AF-A0A643C327-F1
#
_entry.id   AF-A0A643C327-F1
#
_cell.length_a   1.000
_cell.length_b   1.000
_cell.length_c   1.000
_cell.angle_alpha   90.00
_cell.angle_beta   90.00
_cell.angle_gamma   90.00
#
_symmetry.space_group_name_H-M   'P 1'
#
loop_
_entity.id
_entity.type
_entity.pdbx_description
1 polymer ?
#
loop_
_entity_poly.entity_id
_entity_poly.type
_entity_poly.pdbx_seq_one_letter_code
_entity_poly.pdbx_strand_id
1 'polypeptide(L)' 'MAEDIKTKIKNYQTAPFDSRFPNQNQTRNCWQNYLDFHRCEKAMTAKEGDVSVCEWYRLLSTSQALSQGNQIYLTQTFYK' A
#
# COMPACT_ATOMS: atom_id res chain seq x y z
N MET A 1 17.63 4.27 3.92
CA MET A 1 16.15 4.15 3.98
C MET A 1 15.49 4.31 2.62
N ALA A 2 15.52 5.50 1.98
CA ALA A 2 14.89 5.67 0.66
C ALA A 2 15.58 4.86 -0.46
N GLU A 3 16.92 4.81 -0.46
CA GLU A 3 17.70 4.02 -1.42
C GLU A 3 17.48 2.50 -1.31
N ASP A 4 17.28 2.01 -0.07
CA ASP A 4 17.02 0.59 0.19
C ASP A 4 15.64 0.17 -0.35
N ILE A 5 14.64 1.06 -0.27
CA ILE A 5 13.29 0.81 -0.79
C ILE A 5 13.30 0.80 -2.31
N LYS A 6 13.99 1.75 -2.95
CA LYS A 6 14.13 1.79 -4.42
C LYS A 6 14.78 0.51 -4.97
N THR A 7 15.81 0.02 -4.29
CA THR A 7 16.49 -1.23 -4.66
C THR A 7 15.58 -2.45 -4.48
N LYS A 8 14.79 -2.50 -3.40
CA LYS A 8 13.79 -3.56 -3.17
C LYS A 8 12.71 -3.57 -4.24
N ILE A 9 12.22 -2.40 -4.64
CA ILE A 9 11.23 -2.26 -5.72
C ILE A 9 11.83 -2.75 -7.04
N LYS A 10 13.06 -2.37 -7.37
CA LYS A 10 13.74 -2.79 -8.60
C LYS A 10 13.90 -4.31 -8.71
N ASN A 11 14.13 -4.99 -7.59
CA ASN A 11 14.33 -6.44 -7.53
C ASN A 11 13.06 -7.20 -7.12
N TYR A 12 11.91 -6.53 -7.04
CA TYR A 12 10.66 -7.13 -6.60
C TYR A 12 10.14 -8.13 -7.65
N GLN A 13 9.84 -9.36 -7.20
CA GLN A 13 9.21 -10.40 -8.02
C GLN A 13 7.82 -10.74 -7.50
N THR A 14 7.73 -10.98 -6.19
CA THR A 14 6.49 -11.36 -5.51
C THR A 14 6.49 -10.82 -4.08
N ALA A 15 5.29 -10.72 -3.50
CA ALA A 15 5.11 -10.30 -2.12
C ALA A 15 5.84 -11.27 -1.17
N PRO A 16 6.66 -10.77 -0.23
CA PRO A 16 7.28 -11.62 0.78
C PRO A 16 6.23 -12.14 1.76
N PHE A 17 6.57 -13.24 2.45
CA PHE A 17 5.75 -13.74 3.55
C PHE A 17 5.67 -12.71 4.68
N ASP A 18 4.44 -12.41 5.12
CA ASP A 18 4.18 -11.55 6.28
C ASP A 18 3.69 -12.41 7.44
N SER A 19 4.51 -12.52 8.49
CA SER A 19 4.22 -13.33 9.67
C SER A 19 2.99 -12.86 10.45
N ARG A 20 2.52 -11.63 10.24
CA ARG A 20 1.27 -11.12 10.83
C ARG A 20 0.03 -11.74 10.18
N PHE A 21 0.17 -12.23 8.94
CA PHE A 21 -0.89 -12.83 8.14
C PHE A 21 -0.49 -14.24 7.66
N PRO A 22 -0.29 -15.22 8.57
CA PRO A 22 0.22 -16.55 8.22
C PRO A 22 -0.83 -17.46 7.55
N ASN A 23 -2.10 -17.07 7.57
CA ASN A 23 -3.21 -17.90 7.10
C ASN A 23 -3.42 -17.79 5.57
N GLN A 24 -4.09 -18.78 4.98
CA GLN A 24 -4.42 -18.77 3.55
C GLN A 24 -5.31 -17.58 3.15
N ASN A 25 -6.17 -17.11 4.05
CA ASN A 25 -6.99 -15.92 3.80
C ASN A 25 -6.16 -14.63 3.97
N GLN A 26 -5.77 -14.04 2.84
CA GLN A 26 -4.93 -12.83 2.76
C GLN A 26 -5.72 -11.51 2.67
N THR A 27 -7.04 -11.52 2.86
CA THR A 27 -7.86 -10.29 2.75
C THR A 27 -7.40 -9.17 3.67
N ARG A 28 -7.03 -9.49 4.93
CA ARG A 28 -6.52 -8.49 5.89
C ARG A 28 -5.15 -7.95 5.53
N ASN A 29 -4.25 -8.80 5.01
CA ASN A 29 -2.94 -8.38 4.53
C ASN A 29 -3.11 -7.35 3.41
N CYS A 30 -3.96 -7.69 2.45
CA CYS A 30 -4.23 -6.83 1.30
C CYS A 30 -4.85 -5.48 1.71
N TRP A 31 -5.84 -5.50 2.59
CA TRP A 31 -6.47 -4.28 3.11
C TRP A 31 -5.50 -3.41 3.91
N GLN A 32 -4.62 -4.01 4.70
CA GLN A 32 -3.62 -3.28 5.47
C GLN A 32 -2.63 -2.55 4.54
N ASN A 33 -2.14 -3.21 3.49
CA ASN A 33 -1.26 -2.58 2.51
C ASN A 33 -1.95 -1.46 1.73
N TYR A 34 -3.24 -1.62 1.40
CA TYR A 34 -4.04 -0.55 0.78
C TYR A 34 -4.10 0.70 1.65
N LEU A 35 -4.39 0.53 2.95
CA LEU A 35 -4.43 1.65 3.88
C LEU A 35 -3.05 2.28 4.07
N ASP A 36 -2.01 1.47 4.15
CA ASP A 36 -0.64 1.95 4.35
C ASP A 36 -0.13 2.74 3.14
N PHE A 37 -0.52 2.33 1.92
CA PHE A 37 -0.26 3.11 0.70
C PHE A 37 -0.82 4.53 0.80
N HIS A 38 -2.12 4.68 1.07
CA HIS A 38 -2.74 6.01 1.13
C HIS A 38 -2.32 6.84 2.35
N ARG A 39 -2.02 6.19 3.48
CA ARG A 39 -1.43 6.87 4.64
C ARG A 39 -0.04 7.41 4.32
N CYS A 40 0.78 6.59 3.66
CA CYS A 40 2.11 6.99 3.22
C CYS A 40 2.01 8.14 2.21
N GLU A 41 1.18 8.01 1.18
CA GLU A 41 0.95 9.04 0.17
C GLU A 41 0.54 10.36 0.81
N LYS A 42 -0.47 10.35 1.69
CA LYS A 42 -0.92 11.55 2.41
C LYS A 42 0.19 12.16 3.27
N ALA A 43 0.97 11.33 3.97
CA ALA A 43 2.06 11.79 4.81
C ALA A 43 3.23 12.37 4.00
N MET A 44 3.55 11.79 2.84
CA MET A 44 4.61 12.28 1.96
C MET A 44 4.18 13.57 1.26
N THR A 45 2.95 13.64 0.75
CA THR A 45 2.40 14.88 0.15
C THR A 45 2.37 16.02 1.17
N ALA A 46 1.96 15.76 2.41
CA ALA A 46 1.95 16.78 3.47
C ALA A 46 3.36 17.26 3.89
N LYS A 47 4.39 16.45 3.63
CA LYS A 47 5.80 16.78 3.92
C LYS A 47 6.57 17.23 2.68
N GLU A 48 5.91 17.40 1.54
CA GLU A 48 6.54 17.67 0.23
C GLU A 48 7.65 16.65 -0.11
N GLY A 49 7.46 15.39 0.32
CA GLY A 49 8.41 14.30 0.15
C GLY A 49 8.16 13.47 -1.11
N ASP A 50 9.12 12.58 -1.42
CA ASP A 50 9.05 11.67 -2.57
C ASP A 50 8.01 10.55 -2.35
N VAL A 51 6.88 10.63 -3.05
CA VAL A 51 5.79 9.64 -2.99
C VAL A 51 6.22 8.27 -3.54
N SER A 52 7.30 8.19 -4.32
CA SER A 52 7.80 6.91 -4.86
C SER A 52 8.21 5.92 -3.76
N VAL A 53 8.46 6.40 -2.55
CA VAL A 53 8.74 5.55 -1.37
C VAL A 53 7.52 4.71 -0.98
N CYS A 54 6.31 5.20 -1.26
CA CYS A 54 5.06 4.51 -0.93
C CYS A 54 4.70 3.39 -1.91
N GLU A 55 5.36 3.34 -3.07
CA GLU A 55 5.12 2.40 -4.16
C GLU A 55 5.22 0.93 -3.69
N TRP A 56 6.04 0.67 -2.67
CA TRP A 56 6.16 -0.64 -2.06
C TRP A 56 4.79 -1.20 -1.58
N TYR A 57 3.99 -0.39 -0.90
CA TYR A 57 2.67 -0.81 -0.41
C TYR A 57 1.66 -1.02 -1.55
N ARG A 58 1.83 -0.29 -2.65
CA ARG A 58 1.02 -0.46 -3.86
C ARG A 58 1.26 -1.84 -4.48
N LEU A 59 2.51 -2.29 -4.53
CA LEU A 59 2.89 -3.59 -5.10
C LEU A 59 2.43 -4.79 -4.26
N LEU A 60 2.29 -4.59 -2.93
CA LEU A 60 1.76 -5.62 -2.02
C LEU A 60 0.23 -5.68 -1.98
N SER A 61 -0.43 -4.64 -2.48
CA SER A 61 -1.89 -4.58 -2.58
C SER A 61 -2.37 -5.28 -3.84
N THR A 62 -3.46 -6.05 -3.75
CA THR A 62 -4.09 -6.63 -4.94
C THR A 62 -4.89 -5.58 -5.70
N SER A 63 -4.98 -5.75 -7.01
CA SER A 63 -5.81 -4.90 -7.88
C SER A 63 -7.27 -4.86 -7.44
N GLN A 64 -7.79 -5.94 -6.83
CA GLN A 64 -9.14 -5.97 -6.28
C GLN A 64 -9.29 -5.13 -4.98
N ALA A 65 -8.29 -5.13 -4.10
CA ALA A 65 -8.33 -4.27 -2.92
C ALA A 65 -8.15 -2.80 -3.28
N LEU A 66 -7.35 -2.49 -4.31
CA LEU A 66 -7.23 -1.13 -4.83
C LEU A 66 -8.57 -0.64 -5.43
N SER A 67 -9.28 -1.46 -6.20
CA SER A 67 -10.55 -1.06 -6.81
C SER A 67 -11.68 -0.89 -5.79
N GLN A 68 -11.86 -1.86 -4.89
CA GLN A 68 -12.88 -1.78 -3.84
C GLN A 68 -12.53 -0.73 -2.78
N GLY A 69 -11.25 -0.67 -2.39
CA GLY A 69 -10.74 0.31 -1.46
C GLY A 69 -10.92 1.72 -1.97
N ASN A 70 -10.55 2.01 -3.23
CA ASN A 70 -10.74 3.36 -3.80
C ASN A 70 -12.21 3.74 -3.87
N GLN A 71 -13.10 2.81 -4.23
CA GLN A 71 -14.54 3.09 -4.23
C GLN A 71 -15.04 3.43 -2.82
N ILE A 72 -14.62 2.67 -1.80
CA ILE A 72 -14.99 2.91 -0.39
C ILE A 72 -14.35 4.20 0.15
N TYR A 73 -13.09 4.48 -0.18
CA TYR A 73 -12.38 5.66 0.27
C TYR A 73 -12.97 6.94 -0.35
N LEU A 74 -13.20 6.94 -1.67
CA LEU A 74 -13.82 8.04 -2.39
C LEU A 74 -15.22 8.35 -1.87
N THR A 75 -16.04 7.31 -1.66
CA THR A 75 -17.38 7.48 -1.07
C THR A 75 -17.31 8.03 0.35
N GLN A 76 -16.41 7.54 1.21
CA GLN A 76 -16.24 8.09 2.56
C GLN A 76 -15.68 9.52 2.58
N THR A 77 -14.85 9.92 1.62
CA THR A 77 -14.41 11.32 1.47
C THR A 77 -15.47 12.24 0.86
N PHE A 78 -16.43 11.71 0.07
CA PHE A 78 -17.55 12.48 -0.48
C PHE A 78 -18.71 12.64 0.53
N TYR A 79 -18.84 11.72 1.48
CA TYR A 79 -19.86 11.77 2.56
C TYR A 79 -19.31 12.36 3.88
N LYS A 80 -18.16 13.03 3.84
CA LYS A 80 -17.64 13.90 4.91
C LYS A 80 -17.51 15.33 4.40
#